data_AF-A0A7V7NY21-F1
#
_entry.id   AF-A0A7V7NY21-F1
#
_cell.length_a   1.000
_cell.length_b   1.000
_cell.length_c   1.000
_cell.angle_alpha   90.00
_cell.angle_beta   90.00
_cell.angle_gamma   90.00
#
_symmetry.space_group_name_H-M   'P 1'
#
loop_
_entity.id
_entity.type
_entity.pdbx_description
1 polymer ?
#
loop_
_entity_poly.entity_id
_entity_poly.type
_entity_poly.pdbx_seq_one_letter_code
_entity_poly.pdbx_strand_id
1 'polypeptide(L)'
;MSHSLSSQTHSTKPAKASNVSPLHPSGSTTMKVVPLSVVIHWSESSRLQTGEEFEFEIFEAIALKAALDNPLGGYDKTEVTVKFEGGHQHRCRVDLGCGGNECGFADHCFRVLEYALSLEKSDPSHWYFTHAQGRELLALLKTYQLNRHTVALSRSQVLARTRLAKAQQEAEEQAKAKQRKAAHQQQVEREKAFRASLSIPDWAQGVIVATYTVFDEESSDPYGDDYRFNTEKTIVLAWSKHTRRLFPELRKACLNHEDTTFLADKTQSSEHRENYSMGAGTYLTNKDFIRCGWSVRKVRFWREDCKAVYVPQGELAQAVQA
;
A
#
# COMPACT_ATOMS: atom_id res chain seq x y z
N MET A 1 25.81 0.59 -2.81
CA MET A 1 26.18 -0.83 -2.92
C MET A 1 26.00 -1.45 -1.54
N SER A 2 24.79 -1.89 -1.24
CA SER A 2 24.47 -2.66 -0.02
C SER A 2 23.01 -3.12 -0.15
N HIS A 3 22.83 -4.27 -0.81
CA HIS A 3 21.53 -4.94 -0.89
C HIS A 3 21.28 -5.65 0.44
N SER A 4 20.31 -5.16 1.21
CA SER A 4 19.77 -5.85 2.38
C SER A 4 18.70 -6.83 1.90
N LEU A 5 19.00 -8.12 1.98
CA LEU A 5 18.05 -9.20 1.73
C LEU A 5 17.06 -9.24 2.90
N SER A 6 15.81 -8.88 2.61
CA SER A 6 14.68 -9.00 3.53
C SER A 6 14.35 -10.48 3.72
N SER A 7 14.69 -11.00 4.90
CA SER A 7 14.28 -12.31 5.39
C SER A 7 12.78 -12.26 5.71
N GLN A 8 11.95 -12.83 4.84
CA GLN A 8 10.54 -13.07 5.16
C GLN A 8 10.47 -14.17 6.22
N THR A 9 9.98 -13.78 7.39
CA THR A 9 9.70 -14.65 8.53
C THR A 9 8.48 -15.51 8.21
N HIS A 10 8.71 -16.78 7.88
CA HIS A 10 7.64 -17.78 7.87
C HIS A 10 7.08 -17.91 9.29
N SER A 11 5.77 -17.65 9.41
CA SER A 11 5.01 -17.81 10.65
C SER A 11 5.00 -19.29 11.04
N THR A 12 5.91 -19.68 11.93
CA THR A 12 5.93 -20.98 12.60
C THR A 12 4.91 -21.00 13.72
N LYS A 13 3.63 -21.18 13.36
CA LYS A 13 2.63 -21.70 14.31
C LYS A 13 2.39 -23.17 13.98
N PRO A 14 2.65 -24.10 14.91
CA PRO A 14 2.34 -25.52 14.69
C PRO A 14 0.84 -25.68 14.50
N ALA A 15 0.42 -26.26 13.38
CA ALA A 15 -0.95 -26.69 13.17
C ALA A 15 -1.29 -27.69 14.30
N LYS A 16 -2.24 -27.33 15.16
CA LYS A 16 -2.78 -28.28 16.15
C LYS A 16 -3.55 -29.34 15.36
N ALA A 17 -2.92 -30.48 15.11
CA ALA A 17 -3.59 -31.68 14.63
C ALA A 17 -4.52 -32.18 15.74
N SER A 18 -5.81 -31.92 15.62
CA SER A 18 -6.82 -32.55 16.48
C SER A 18 -7.76 -33.42 15.63
N ASN A 19 -7.80 -34.70 16.02
CA ASN A 19 -8.76 -35.75 15.65
C ASN A 19 -8.58 -36.41 14.28
N VAL A 20 -7.49 -37.18 14.13
CA VAL A 20 -7.43 -38.31 13.22
C VAL A 20 -7.97 -39.53 13.98
N SER A 21 -9.07 -40.13 13.49
CA SER A 21 -9.60 -41.36 14.08
C SER A 21 -8.64 -42.54 13.83
N PRO A 22 -8.36 -43.41 14.83
CA PRO A 22 -7.47 -44.54 14.64
C PRO A 22 -8.08 -45.56 13.67
N LEU A 23 -7.32 -45.96 12.65
CA LEU A 23 -7.61 -47.11 11.81
C LEU A 23 -7.52 -48.39 12.67
N HIS A 24 -8.62 -49.14 12.78
CA HIS A 24 -8.60 -50.51 13.31
C HIS A 24 -7.79 -51.41 12.36
N PRO A 25 -6.75 -52.13 12.82
CA PRO A 25 -5.95 -52.97 11.94
C PRO A 25 -6.53 -54.39 11.86
N SER A 26 -6.92 -54.81 10.65
CA SER A 26 -7.06 -56.21 10.30
C SER A 26 -6.51 -56.42 8.88
N GLY A 27 -5.33 -57.05 8.78
CA GLY A 27 -4.85 -57.77 7.60
C GLY A 27 -4.38 -56.95 6.37
N SER A 28 -3.16 -57.27 5.90
CA SER A 28 -2.66 -57.27 4.52
C SER A 28 -3.16 -56.26 3.47
N THR A 29 -2.20 -55.74 2.69
CA THR A 29 -2.34 -54.90 1.47
C THR A 29 -2.65 -53.44 1.81
N THR A 30 -1.73 -52.51 1.48
CA THR A 30 -1.93 -51.08 1.66
C THR A 30 -3.09 -50.61 0.77
N MET A 31 -4.33 -50.70 1.29
CA MET A 31 -5.51 -50.25 0.60
C MET A 31 -5.40 -48.74 0.40
N LYS A 32 -5.51 -48.30 -0.85
CA LYS A 32 -5.64 -46.89 -1.16
C LYS A 32 -7.08 -46.45 -0.84
N VAL A 33 -7.24 -45.32 -0.16
CA VAL A 33 -8.56 -44.85 0.31
C VAL A 33 -9.00 -43.68 -0.56
N VAL A 34 -10.20 -43.78 -1.13
CA VAL A 34 -10.76 -42.78 -2.06
C VAL A 34 -11.40 -41.63 -1.26
N PRO A 35 -11.06 -40.36 -1.53
CA PRO A 35 -11.79 -39.22 -0.96
C PRO A 35 -13.17 -39.08 -1.63
N LEU A 36 -14.20 -38.79 -0.85
CA LEU A 36 -15.59 -38.71 -1.33
C LEU A 36 -16.10 -37.27 -1.29
N SER A 37 -16.08 -36.65 -0.11
CA SER A 37 -16.64 -35.32 0.09
C SER A 37 -15.81 -34.48 1.05
N VAL A 38 -16.04 -33.17 1.03
CA VAL A 38 -15.36 -32.19 1.88
C VAL A 38 -16.39 -31.29 2.54
N VAL A 39 -16.40 -31.29 3.87
CA VAL A 39 -17.20 -30.39 4.70
C VAL A 39 -16.39 -29.15 5.05
N ILE A 40 -16.96 -27.97 4.84
CA ILE A 40 -16.35 -26.69 5.20
C ILE A 40 -16.78 -26.31 6.62
N HIS A 41 -15.82 -26.17 7.52
CA HIS A 41 -16.09 -25.65 8.87
C HIS A 41 -15.98 -24.14 8.89
N TRP A 42 -15.01 -23.58 8.16
CA TRP A 42 -14.78 -22.15 8.08
C TRP A 42 -13.86 -21.81 6.89
N SER A 43 -14.06 -20.65 6.25
CA SER A 43 -13.17 -20.15 5.19
C SER A 43 -13.08 -18.63 5.22
N GLU A 44 -11.90 -18.08 4.94
CA GLU A 44 -11.70 -16.67 4.58
C GLU A 44 -12.12 -16.40 3.13
N SER A 45 -12.25 -17.44 2.30
CA SER A 45 -12.65 -17.31 0.91
C SER A 45 -14.15 -17.10 0.78
N SER A 46 -14.56 -16.09 0.00
CA SER A 46 -15.97 -15.87 -0.34
C SER A 46 -16.59 -17.01 -1.17
N ARG A 47 -15.78 -17.95 -1.66
CA ARG A 47 -16.20 -19.07 -2.51
C ARG A 47 -16.67 -20.30 -1.72
N LEU A 48 -16.41 -20.37 -0.42
CA LEU A 48 -16.66 -21.54 0.43
C LEU A 48 -17.37 -21.08 1.71
N GLN A 49 -18.60 -21.54 1.94
CA GLN A 49 -19.39 -21.15 3.10
C GLN A 49 -19.36 -22.22 4.19
N THR A 50 -19.41 -21.79 5.44
CA THR A 50 -19.48 -22.68 6.59
C THR A 50 -20.71 -23.60 6.51
N GLY A 51 -20.49 -24.89 6.73
CA GLY A 51 -21.53 -25.93 6.74
C GLY A 51 -21.77 -26.57 5.38
N GLU A 52 -21.20 -26.05 4.29
CA GLU A 52 -21.32 -26.67 2.98
C GLU A 52 -20.55 -27.99 2.91
N GLU A 53 -21.08 -28.94 2.15
CA GLU A 53 -20.43 -30.19 1.82
C GLU A 53 -20.40 -30.35 0.30
N PHE A 54 -19.22 -30.62 -0.23
CA PHE A 54 -18.98 -30.76 -1.67
C PHE A 54 -18.44 -32.16 -1.98
N GLU A 55 -18.75 -32.68 -3.16
CA GLU A 55 -17.96 -33.76 -3.77
C GLU A 55 -16.49 -33.35 -3.83
N PHE A 56 -15.57 -34.30 -3.59
CA PHE A 56 -14.14 -34.00 -3.45
C PHE A 56 -13.56 -33.24 -4.64
N GLU A 57 -13.86 -33.67 -5.86
CA GLU A 57 -13.36 -33.03 -7.09
C GLU A 57 -13.96 -31.63 -7.30
N ILE A 58 -15.20 -31.41 -6.85
CA ILE A 58 -15.84 -30.08 -6.88
C ILE A 58 -15.14 -29.15 -5.90
N PHE A 59 -14.87 -29.63 -4.68
CA PHE A 59 -14.10 -28.86 -3.69
C PHE A 59 -12.72 -28.49 -4.23
N GLU A 60 -11.95 -29.43 -4.79
CA GLU A 60 -10.61 -29.15 -5.33
C GLU A 60 -10.66 -28.08 -6.43
N ALA A 61 -11.69 -28.10 -7.29
CA ALA A 61 -11.89 -27.08 -8.31
C ALA A 61 -12.23 -25.70 -7.74
N ILE A 62 -13.04 -25.62 -6.67
CA ILE A 62 -13.37 -24.36 -5.99
C ILE A 62 -12.14 -23.84 -5.22
N ALA A 63 -11.41 -24.72 -4.55
CA ALA A 63 -10.20 -24.41 -3.80
C ALA A 63 -9.11 -23.82 -4.71
N LEU A 64 -8.93 -24.37 -5.91
CA LEU A 64 -8.04 -23.79 -6.92
C LEU A 64 -8.48 -22.38 -7.32
N LYS A 65 -9.79 -22.15 -7.53
CA LYS A 65 -10.30 -20.80 -7.85
C LYS A 65 -10.06 -19.82 -6.71
N ALA A 66 -10.23 -20.24 -5.46
CA ALA A 66 -9.91 -19.41 -4.29
C ALA A 66 -8.41 -19.08 -4.23
N ALA A 67 -7.54 -20.06 -4.50
CA ALA A 67 -6.10 -19.81 -4.56
C ALA A 67 -5.70 -18.80 -5.66
N LEU A 68 -6.34 -18.86 -6.82
CA LEU A 68 -6.10 -17.96 -7.96
C LEU A 68 -6.59 -16.52 -7.74
N ASP A 69 -7.47 -16.29 -6.76
CA ASP A 69 -7.91 -14.95 -6.33
C ASP A 69 -6.83 -14.22 -5.52
N ASN A 70 -5.82 -14.94 -5.02
CA ASN A 70 -4.69 -14.41 -4.26
C ASN A 70 -3.36 -14.50 -5.05
N PRO A 71 -3.22 -13.80 -6.20
CA PRO A 71 -2.15 -14.04 -7.16
C PRO A 71 -0.78 -13.46 -6.76
N LEU A 72 -0.77 -12.42 -5.93
CA LEU A 72 0.42 -11.64 -5.53
C LEU A 72 0.91 -11.96 -4.11
N GLY A 73 0.35 -12.99 -3.47
CA GLY A 73 0.61 -13.33 -2.07
C GLY A 73 -0.66 -13.26 -1.23
N GLY A 74 -0.53 -13.59 0.06
CA GLY A 74 -1.69 -13.89 0.90
C GLY A 74 -2.28 -15.27 0.61
N TYR A 75 -3.24 -15.68 1.43
CA TYR A 75 -3.98 -16.92 1.27
C TYR A 75 -5.29 -16.83 2.07
N ASP A 76 -6.30 -17.55 1.59
CA ASP A 76 -7.55 -17.76 2.30
C ASP A 76 -7.42 -19.02 3.17
N LYS A 77 -7.41 -18.86 4.49
CA LYS A 77 -7.45 -20.00 5.41
C LYS A 77 -8.80 -20.69 5.32
N THR A 78 -8.80 -22.00 5.16
CA THR A 78 -10.01 -22.80 5.08
C THR A 78 -9.88 -24.06 5.94
N GLU A 79 -10.71 -24.17 6.97
CA GLU A 79 -10.81 -25.36 7.82
C GLU A 79 -11.82 -26.34 7.19
N VAL A 80 -11.36 -27.55 6.89
CA VAL A 80 -12.16 -28.57 6.18
C VAL A 80 -12.10 -29.93 6.86
N THR A 81 -13.07 -30.79 6.56
CA THR A 81 -12.99 -32.22 6.83
C THR A 81 -13.27 -33.00 5.56
N VAL A 82 -12.28 -33.76 5.10
CA VAL A 82 -12.41 -34.68 3.98
C VAL A 82 -12.90 -36.02 4.48
N LYS A 83 -14.00 -36.52 3.94
CA LYS A 83 -14.55 -37.85 4.20
C LYS A 83 -14.08 -38.80 3.10
N PHE A 84 -13.66 -39.99 3.51
CA PHE A 84 -13.14 -41.03 2.62
C PHE A 84 -14.03 -42.26 2.64
N GLU A 85 -13.86 -43.11 1.63
CA GLU A 85 -14.43 -44.45 1.62
C GLU A 85 -14.01 -45.24 2.87
N GLY A 86 -14.92 -46.07 3.40
CA GLY A 86 -14.68 -46.80 4.65
C GLY A 86 -14.86 -45.96 5.92
N GLY A 87 -15.39 -44.74 5.82
CA GLY A 87 -15.79 -43.91 6.96
C GLY A 87 -14.66 -43.12 7.61
N HIS A 88 -13.43 -43.20 7.08
CA HIS A 88 -12.30 -42.41 7.53
C HIS A 88 -12.52 -40.90 7.25
N GLN A 89 -12.05 -40.03 8.16
CA GLN A 89 -12.13 -38.58 7.99
C GLN A 89 -10.79 -37.91 8.30
N HIS A 90 -10.45 -36.88 7.53
CA HIS A 90 -9.28 -36.04 7.74
C HIS A 90 -9.71 -34.59 7.92
N ARG A 91 -9.55 -34.04 9.13
CA ARG A 91 -9.76 -32.63 9.40
C ARG A 91 -8.45 -31.87 9.39
N CYS A 92 -8.38 -30.80 8.60
CA CYS A 92 -7.20 -29.94 8.53
C CYS A 92 -7.58 -28.52 8.08
N ARG A 93 -6.62 -27.60 8.23
CA ARG A 93 -6.66 -26.29 7.59
C ARG A 93 -5.86 -26.35 6.29
N VAL A 94 -6.44 -25.84 5.21
CA VAL A 94 -5.74 -25.57 3.96
C VAL A 94 -5.60 -24.06 3.74
N ASP A 95 -4.45 -23.65 3.23
CA ASP A 95 -4.08 -22.25 3.02
C ASP A 95 -4.14 -21.93 1.52
N LEU A 96 -5.31 -21.50 1.03
CA LEU A 96 -5.59 -21.38 -0.40
C LEU A 96 -5.01 -20.09 -0.98
N GLY A 97 -3.95 -20.19 -1.79
CA GLY A 97 -3.32 -19.01 -2.37
C GLY A 97 -2.27 -19.33 -3.42
N CYS A 98 -1.86 -18.30 -4.18
CA CYS A 98 -0.67 -18.42 -5.01
C CYS A 98 0.61 -18.24 -4.19
N GLY A 99 1.79 -18.21 -4.85
CA GLY A 99 3.03 -17.80 -4.19
C GLY A 99 3.65 -18.83 -3.25
N GLY A 100 3.38 -20.12 -3.47
CA GLY A 100 3.92 -21.20 -2.64
C GLY A 100 2.92 -21.77 -1.64
N ASN A 101 1.74 -21.17 -1.52
CA ASN A 101 0.59 -21.71 -0.77
C ASN A 101 -0.12 -22.85 -1.53
N GLU A 102 -1.23 -23.33 -0.99
CA GLU A 102 -1.89 -24.55 -1.42
C GLU A 102 -2.98 -24.28 -2.46
N CYS A 103 -3.15 -25.23 -3.39
CA CYS A 103 -4.18 -25.16 -4.43
C CYS A 103 -5.45 -25.94 -4.07
N GLY A 104 -5.48 -26.62 -2.92
CA GLY A 104 -6.49 -27.60 -2.52
C GLY A 104 -5.94 -28.59 -1.50
N PHE A 105 -6.80 -29.48 -1.00
CA PHE A 105 -6.44 -30.51 -0.05
C PHE A 105 -5.46 -31.54 -0.63
N ALA A 106 -5.62 -31.90 -1.91
CA ALA A 106 -4.69 -32.83 -2.54
C ALA A 106 -3.26 -32.26 -2.59
N ASP A 107 -3.14 -30.98 -2.95
CA ASP A 107 -1.85 -30.26 -2.94
C ASP A 107 -1.27 -30.15 -1.52
N HIS A 108 -2.10 -29.84 -0.52
CA HIS A 108 -1.70 -29.84 0.90
C HIS A 108 -1.05 -31.18 1.30
N CYS A 109 -1.73 -32.30 1.01
CA CYS A 109 -1.21 -33.63 1.33
C CYS A 109 0.13 -33.92 0.66
N PHE A 110 0.27 -33.60 -0.64
CA PHE A 110 1.53 -33.80 -1.34
C PHE A 110 2.64 -32.89 -0.79
N ARG A 111 2.35 -31.64 -0.42
CA ARG A 111 3.33 -30.72 0.18
C ARG A 111 3.82 -31.23 1.53
N VAL A 112 2.95 -31.77 2.37
CA VAL A 112 3.35 -32.41 3.64
C VAL A 112 4.31 -33.56 3.38
N LEU A 113 4.01 -34.43 2.40
CA LEU A 113 4.88 -35.55 2.02
C LEU A 113 6.21 -35.07 1.43
N GLU A 114 6.20 -34.09 0.53
CA GLU A 114 7.39 -33.49 -0.09
C GLU A 114 8.29 -32.84 0.97
N TYR A 115 7.69 -32.10 1.91
CA TYR A 115 8.41 -31.48 3.00
C TYR A 115 9.01 -32.50 3.97
N ALA A 116 8.25 -33.54 4.34
CA ALA A 116 8.78 -34.64 5.13
C ALA A 116 9.97 -35.31 4.43
N LEU A 117 9.88 -35.62 3.14
CA LEU A 117 11.01 -36.19 2.38
C LEU A 117 12.25 -35.28 2.38
N SER A 118 12.06 -33.95 2.37
CA SER A 118 13.19 -33.01 2.48
C SER A 118 13.83 -33.06 3.88
N LEU A 119 13.00 -33.16 4.92
CA LEU A 119 13.41 -33.20 6.33
C LEU A 119 14.14 -34.49 6.69
N GLU A 120 13.78 -35.63 6.10
CA GLU A 120 14.46 -36.91 6.36
C GLU A 120 15.98 -36.80 6.11
N LYS A 121 16.39 -35.92 5.19
CA LYS A 121 17.80 -35.64 4.90
C LYS A 121 18.40 -34.55 5.78
N SER A 122 17.65 -33.48 6.05
CA SER A 122 18.18 -32.27 6.71
C SER A 122 17.98 -32.25 8.23
N ASP A 123 16.91 -32.86 8.73
CA ASP A 123 16.53 -32.94 10.14
C ASP A 123 15.75 -34.24 10.44
N PRO A 124 16.47 -35.36 10.64
CA PRO A 124 15.85 -36.64 11.00
C PRO A 124 15.17 -36.63 12.38
N SER A 125 15.42 -35.62 13.21
CA SER A 125 14.83 -35.50 14.55
C SER A 125 13.45 -34.84 14.55
N HIS A 126 13.00 -34.37 13.37
CA HIS A 126 11.73 -33.69 13.21
C HIS A 126 10.53 -34.53 13.70
N TRP A 127 9.49 -33.84 14.19
CA TRP A 127 8.29 -34.44 14.79
C TRP A 127 7.62 -35.53 13.94
N TYR A 128 7.67 -35.39 12.60
CA TYR A 128 7.15 -36.37 11.66
C TYR A 128 7.74 -37.77 11.84
N PHE A 129 8.98 -37.88 12.28
CA PHE A 129 9.71 -39.14 12.39
C PHE A 129 9.82 -39.63 13.82
N THR A 130 9.89 -38.70 14.77
CA THR A 130 10.11 -39.01 16.19
C THR A 130 8.81 -39.26 16.95
N HIS A 131 7.69 -38.67 16.52
CA HIS A 131 6.40 -38.78 17.20
C HIS A 131 5.48 -39.83 16.54
N ALA A 132 4.71 -40.58 17.33
CA ALA A 132 3.78 -41.60 16.83
C ALA A 132 2.75 -41.00 15.85
N GLN A 133 2.06 -39.95 16.28
CA GLN A 133 1.09 -39.20 15.47
C GLN A 133 1.68 -38.66 14.16
N GLY A 134 2.95 -38.22 14.16
CA GLY A 134 3.61 -37.74 12.94
C GLY A 134 3.84 -38.86 11.94
N ARG A 135 4.32 -40.02 12.42
CA ARG A 135 4.50 -41.22 11.59
C ARG A 135 3.17 -41.76 11.07
N GLU A 136 2.13 -41.75 11.90
CA GLU A 136 0.77 -42.13 11.53
C GLU A 136 0.21 -41.21 10.44
N LEU A 137 0.37 -39.89 10.58
CA LEU A 137 -0.02 -38.92 9.55
C LEU A 137 0.67 -39.22 8.22
N LEU A 138 2.00 -39.38 8.20
CA LEU A 138 2.72 -39.67 6.97
C LEU A 138 2.33 -41.01 6.34
N ALA A 139 2.10 -42.04 7.16
CA ALA A 139 1.61 -43.33 6.69
C ALA A 139 0.22 -43.18 6.06
N LEU A 140 -0.67 -42.42 6.70
CA LEU A 140 -2.03 -42.16 6.25
C LEU A 140 -2.07 -41.34 4.95
N LEU A 141 -1.29 -40.26 4.83
CA LEU A 141 -1.25 -39.47 3.59
C LEU A 141 -0.78 -40.29 2.38
N LYS A 142 0.04 -41.32 2.60
CA LYS A 142 0.49 -42.24 1.54
C LYS A 142 -0.61 -43.21 1.07
N THR A 143 -1.68 -43.41 1.84
CA THR A 143 -2.80 -44.27 1.46
C THR A 143 -3.87 -43.52 0.66
N TYR A 144 -3.92 -42.18 0.70
CA TYR A 144 -4.95 -41.44 -0.03
C TYR A 144 -4.79 -41.56 -1.55
N GLN A 145 -5.90 -41.86 -2.23
CA GLN A 145 -5.97 -41.89 -3.69
C GLN A 145 -6.17 -40.49 -4.27
N LEU A 146 -5.10 -39.69 -4.27
CA LEU A 146 -5.10 -38.32 -4.77
C LEU A 146 -4.48 -38.22 -6.17
N ASN A 147 -5.04 -37.35 -7.02
CA ASN A 147 -4.59 -37.19 -8.40
C ASN A 147 -3.39 -36.24 -8.52
N ARG A 148 -2.19 -36.81 -8.64
CA ARG A 148 -0.94 -36.05 -8.85
C ARG A 148 -0.93 -35.20 -10.12
N HIS A 149 -1.57 -35.67 -11.19
CA HIS A 149 -1.60 -34.94 -12.45
C HIS A 149 -2.44 -33.67 -12.31
N THR A 150 -3.62 -33.76 -11.69
CA THR A 150 -4.46 -32.61 -11.37
C THR A 150 -3.71 -31.59 -10.53
N VAL A 151 -3.02 -32.03 -9.46
CA VAL A 151 -2.22 -31.12 -8.63
C VAL A 151 -1.10 -30.44 -9.41
N ALA A 152 -0.41 -31.15 -10.31
CA ALA A 152 0.62 -30.56 -11.16
C ALA A 152 0.05 -29.48 -12.11
N LEU A 153 -1.14 -29.72 -12.68
CA LEU A 153 -1.85 -28.73 -13.49
C LEU A 153 -2.26 -27.51 -12.65
N SER A 154 -2.83 -27.72 -11.47
CA SER A 154 -3.21 -26.66 -10.52
C SER A 154 -2.01 -25.78 -10.14
N ARG A 155 -0.89 -26.40 -9.76
CA ARG A 155 0.38 -25.69 -9.46
C ARG A 155 0.86 -24.86 -10.67
N SER A 156 0.73 -25.40 -11.88
CA SER A 156 1.11 -24.69 -13.11
C SER A 156 0.22 -23.47 -13.38
N GLN A 157 -1.09 -23.58 -13.13
CA GLN A 157 -2.02 -22.46 -13.25
C GLN A 157 -1.72 -21.37 -12.23
N VAL A 158 -1.45 -21.73 -10.97
CA VAL A 158 -1.05 -20.80 -9.91
C VAL A 158 0.23 -20.06 -10.28
N LEU A 159 1.25 -20.76 -10.80
CA LEU A 159 2.49 -20.13 -11.26
C LEU A 159 2.25 -19.15 -12.41
N ALA A 160 1.43 -19.52 -13.40
CA ALA A 160 1.09 -18.64 -14.51
C ALA A 160 0.33 -17.39 -14.03
N ARG A 161 -0.63 -17.57 -13.12
CA ARG A 161 -1.42 -16.49 -12.52
C ARG A 161 -0.56 -15.50 -11.74
N THR A 162 0.38 -15.97 -10.92
CA THR A 162 1.34 -15.10 -10.23
C THR A 162 2.22 -14.33 -11.20
N ARG A 163 2.74 -14.96 -12.26
CA ARG A 163 3.56 -14.26 -13.25
C ARG A 163 2.78 -13.15 -13.96
N LEU A 164 1.54 -13.43 -14.35
CA LEU A 164 0.68 -12.43 -14.99
C LEU A 164 0.41 -11.25 -14.06
N ALA A 165 0.03 -11.51 -12.81
CA ALA A 165 -0.28 -10.45 -11.86
C ALA A 165 0.96 -9.60 -11.53
N LYS A 166 2.14 -10.22 -11.38
CA LYS A 166 3.40 -9.47 -11.17
C LYS A 166 3.73 -8.57 -12.35
N ALA A 167 3.60 -9.08 -13.59
CA ALA A 167 3.85 -8.28 -14.79
C ALA A 167 2.87 -7.10 -14.90
N GLN A 168 1.60 -7.27 -14.51
CA GLN A 168 0.62 -6.19 -14.45
C GLN A 168 1.01 -5.14 -13.41
N GLN A 169 1.35 -5.56 -12.18
CA GLN A 169 1.78 -4.65 -11.13
C GLN A 169 3.03 -3.84 -11.53
N GLU A 170 4.05 -4.50 -12.11
CA GLU A 170 5.26 -3.85 -12.60
C GLU A 170 4.95 -2.83 -13.71
N ALA A 171 4.05 -3.17 -14.64
CA ALA A 171 3.64 -2.26 -15.71
C ALA A 171 2.91 -1.02 -15.16
N GLU A 172 2.03 -1.19 -14.17
CA GLU A 172 1.34 -0.09 -13.50
C GLU A 172 2.29 0.80 -12.71
N GLU A 173 3.24 0.22 -11.97
CA GLU A 173 4.26 0.96 -11.24
C GLU A 173 5.16 1.76 -12.20
N GLN A 174 5.58 1.17 -13.31
CA GLN A 174 6.35 1.86 -14.35
C GLN A 174 5.55 2.99 -15.01
N ALA A 175 4.25 2.78 -15.28
CA ALA A 175 3.38 3.82 -15.82
C ALA A 175 3.23 4.99 -14.84
N LYS A 176 2.96 4.72 -13.56
CA LYS A 176 2.89 5.73 -12.50
C LYS A 176 4.22 6.49 -12.34
N ALA A 177 5.36 5.79 -12.39
CA ALA A 177 6.68 6.41 -12.31
C ALA A 177 6.97 7.32 -13.52
N LYS A 178 6.63 6.89 -14.74
CA LYS A 178 6.75 7.70 -15.95
C LYS A 178 5.88 8.95 -15.88
N GLN A 179 4.62 8.82 -15.44
CA GLN A 179 3.71 9.94 -15.26
C GLN A 179 4.24 10.95 -14.23
N ARG A 180 4.72 10.48 -13.07
CA ARG A 180 5.35 11.34 -12.04
C ARG A 180 6.57 12.08 -12.58
N LYS A 181 7.44 11.39 -13.33
CA LYS A 181 8.62 12.01 -13.95
C LYS A 181 8.24 13.07 -14.98
N ALA A 182 7.27 12.79 -15.85
CA ALA A 182 6.79 13.75 -16.84
C ALA A 182 6.14 14.97 -16.18
N ALA A 183 5.28 14.77 -15.17
CA ALA A 183 4.66 15.86 -14.41
C ALA A 183 5.71 16.73 -13.71
N HIS A 184 6.72 16.12 -13.10
CA HIS A 184 7.83 16.85 -12.47
C HIS A 184 8.64 17.64 -13.49
N GLN A 185 8.96 17.07 -14.65
CA GLN A 185 9.66 17.77 -15.74
C GLN A 185 8.86 18.98 -16.22
N GLN A 186 7.56 18.81 -16.46
CA GLN A 186 6.67 19.91 -16.84
C GLN A 186 6.59 20.99 -15.75
N GLN A 187 6.60 20.63 -14.46
CA GLN A 187 6.64 21.60 -13.38
C GLN A 187 7.96 22.39 -13.38
N VAL A 188 9.10 21.70 -13.50
CA VAL A 188 10.42 22.33 -13.55
C VAL A 188 10.54 23.28 -14.75
N GLU A 189 10.05 22.87 -15.93
CA GLU A 189 10.03 23.72 -17.13
C GLU A 189 9.14 24.94 -16.95
N ARG A 190 7.95 24.79 -16.36
CA ARG A 190 7.04 25.90 -16.04
C ARG A 190 7.67 26.88 -15.04
N GLU A 191 8.27 26.37 -13.97
CA GLU A 191 8.98 27.22 -12.99
C GLU A 191 10.15 27.96 -13.63
N LYS A 192 10.92 27.29 -14.51
CA LYS A 192 12.04 27.91 -15.21
C LYS A 192 11.56 29.02 -16.17
N ALA A 193 10.51 28.75 -16.95
CA ALA A 193 9.92 29.72 -17.86
C ALA A 193 9.33 30.91 -17.10
N PHE A 194 8.61 30.65 -15.99
CA PHE A 194 8.11 31.69 -15.10
C PHE A 194 9.25 32.57 -14.58
N ARG A 195 10.30 31.97 -14.00
CA ARG A 195 11.46 32.71 -13.47
C ARG A 195 12.16 33.56 -14.54
N ALA A 196 12.28 33.04 -15.77
CA ALA A 196 12.87 33.77 -16.90
C ALA A 196 12.00 34.95 -17.37
N SER A 197 10.69 34.90 -17.13
CA SER A 197 9.75 35.98 -17.48
C SER A 197 9.74 37.15 -16.48
N LEU A 198 10.37 36.99 -15.31
CA LEU A 198 10.34 38.01 -14.26
C LEU A 198 11.27 39.18 -14.57
N SER A 199 10.70 40.39 -14.64
CA SER A 199 11.45 41.64 -14.61
C SER A 199 11.67 42.06 -13.16
N ILE A 200 12.77 41.61 -12.55
CA ILE A 200 13.09 41.91 -11.14
C ILE A 200 14.00 43.14 -11.08
N PRO A 201 13.58 44.25 -10.44
CA PRO A 201 14.43 45.43 -10.32
C PRO A 201 15.71 45.17 -9.50
N ASP A 202 16.81 45.82 -9.87
CA ASP A 202 18.11 45.69 -9.18
C ASP A 202 18.05 46.11 -7.71
N TRP A 203 17.22 47.09 -7.38
CA TRP A 203 17.02 47.55 -6.00
C TRP A 203 16.18 46.58 -5.16
N ALA A 204 15.51 45.60 -5.75
CA ALA A 204 14.60 44.71 -5.03
C ALA A 204 15.38 43.84 -4.05
N GLN A 205 14.98 43.91 -2.77
CA GLN A 205 15.53 43.11 -1.65
C GLN A 205 14.59 41.97 -1.24
N GLY A 206 13.40 41.91 -1.83
CA GLY A 206 12.43 40.84 -1.63
C GLY A 206 11.19 41.02 -2.49
N VAL A 207 10.25 40.09 -2.33
CA VAL A 207 8.96 40.06 -3.01
C VAL A 207 7.83 39.87 -2.00
N ILE A 208 6.70 40.52 -2.22
CA ILE A 208 5.49 40.36 -1.42
C ILE A 208 4.55 39.45 -2.20
N VAL A 209 4.12 38.36 -1.56
CA VAL A 209 3.36 37.29 -2.17
C VAL A 209 2.11 37.02 -1.36
N ALA A 210 0.98 36.86 -2.05
CA ALA A 210 -0.26 36.34 -1.49
C ALA A 210 -0.45 34.87 -1.90
N THR A 211 -0.87 34.03 -0.96
CA THR A 211 -1.26 32.64 -1.22
C THR A 211 -2.66 32.38 -0.67
N TYR A 212 -3.49 31.72 -1.45
CA TYR A 212 -4.79 31.20 -1.02
C TYR A 212 -4.68 29.69 -0.83
N THR A 213 -4.92 29.24 0.39
CA THR A 213 -4.77 27.83 0.78
C THR A 213 -6.12 27.27 1.18
N VAL A 214 -6.49 26.09 0.69
CA VAL A 214 -7.73 25.38 1.05
C VAL A 214 -7.40 24.08 1.76
N PHE A 215 -8.36 23.56 2.52
CA PHE A 215 -8.25 22.25 3.15
C PHE A 215 -8.47 21.17 2.09
N ASP A 216 -7.58 20.17 2.06
CA ASP A 216 -7.66 19.05 1.14
C ASP A 216 -8.37 17.88 1.84
N GLU A 217 -9.70 17.83 1.74
CA GLU A 217 -10.51 16.78 2.37
C GLU A 217 -10.19 15.39 1.83
N GLU A 218 -9.86 15.28 0.53
CA GLU A 218 -9.62 13.98 -0.13
C GLU A 218 -8.30 13.34 0.31
N SER A 219 -7.27 14.17 0.54
CA SER A 219 -5.93 13.69 0.93
C SER A 219 -5.68 13.73 2.44
N SER A 220 -6.60 14.24 3.24
CA SER A 220 -6.47 14.32 4.70
C SER A 220 -7.04 13.08 5.40
N ASP A 221 -6.46 12.74 6.56
CA ASP A 221 -7.04 11.80 7.52
C ASP A 221 -7.16 12.48 8.89
N PRO A 222 -8.28 13.19 9.15
CA PRO A 222 -8.50 13.86 10.42
C PRO A 222 -8.55 12.91 11.62
N TYR A 223 -8.91 11.64 11.42
CA TYR A 223 -8.95 10.63 12.49
C TYR A 223 -7.54 10.16 12.86
N GLY A 224 -6.61 10.21 11.91
CA GLY A 224 -5.18 10.00 12.10
C GLY A 224 -4.37 11.25 12.46
N ASP A 225 -5.01 12.41 12.65
CA ASP A 225 -4.35 13.72 12.85
C ASP A 225 -3.47 14.17 11.65
N ASP A 226 -3.75 13.69 10.43
CA ASP A 226 -3.08 14.13 9.18
C ASP A 226 -3.96 15.14 8.44
N TYR A 227 -3.65 16.44 8.57
CA TYR A 227 -4.35 17.52 7.90
C TYR A 227 -3.53 18.06 6.74
N ARG A 228 -4.09 17.96 5.52
CA ARG A 228 -3.47 18.42 4.29
C ARG A 228 -4.15 19.66 3.73
N PHE A 229 -3.36 20.48 3.08
CA PHE A 229 -3.81 21.75 2.52
C PHE A 229 -3.19 21.98 1.16
N ASN A 230 -3.98 22.53 0.24
CA ASN A 230 -3.55 22.84 -1.12
C ASN A 230 -3.51 24.35 -1.33
N THR A 231 -2.44 24.84 -1.95
CA THR A 231 -2.37 26.24 -2.38
C THR A 231 -2.95 26.35 -3.77
N GLU A 232 -4.16 26.88 -3.88
CA GLU A 232 -4.86 27.01 -5.17
C GLU A 232 -4.40 28.25 -5.94
N LYS A 233 -4.07 29.33 -5.22
CA LYS A 233 -3.65 30.59 -5.84
C LYS A 233 -2.40 31.14 -5.19
N THR A 234 -1.47 31.58 -6.01
CA THR A 234 -0.27 32.33 -5.61
C THR A 234 -0.19 33.58 -6.46
N ILE A 235 -0.06 34.75 -5.83
CA ILE A 235 -0.01 36.05 -6.50
C ILE A 235 1.24 36.80 -6.03
N VAL A 236 2.05 37.25 -6.97
CA VAL A 236 3.16 38.17 -6.71
C VAL A 236 2.63 39.60 -6.75
N LEU A 237 2.52 40.22 -5.57
CA LEU A 237 1.87 41.52 -5.39
C LEU A 237 2.79 42.71 -5.63
N ALA A 238 4.05 42.65 -5.19
CA ALA A 238 4.99 43.77 -5.29
C ALA A 238 6.45 43.36 -5.06
N TRP A 239 7.39 44.12 -5.66
CA TRP A 239 8.80 44.13 -5.27
C TRP A 239 9.03 45.01 -4.04
N SER A 240 9.93 44.61 -3.15
CA SER A 240 10.19 45.28 -1.88
C SER A 240 11.60 45.88 -1.83
N LYS A 241 11.71 47.13 -1.39
CA LYS A 241 12.99 47.82 -1.10
C LYS A 241 13.58 47.46 0.26
N HIS A 242 12.83 46.78 1.13
CA HIS A 242 13.22 46.54 2.51
C HIS A 242 13.47 45.06 2.80
N THR A 243 14.51 44.77 3.58
CA THR A 243 14.71 43.44 4.18
C THR A 243 13.77 43.16 5.36
N ARG A 244 13.26 44.21 6.02
CA ARG A 244 12.35 44.09 7.16
C ARG A 244 10.96 43.65 6.72
N ARG A 245 10.27 42.87 7.55
CA ARG A 245 8.90 42.38 7.32
C ARG A 245 7.88 43.38 7.88
N LEU A 246 7.65 44.48 7.16
CA LEU A 246 6.80 45.59 7.60
C LEU A 246 5.35 45.37 7.18
N PHE A 247 4.41 45.31 8.14
CA PHE A 247 2.99 45.16 7.84
C PHE A 247 2.37 46.30 7.02
N PRO A 248 2.72 47.58 7.25
CA PRO A 248 2.23 48.66 6.39
C PRO A 248 2.60 48.46 4.91
N GLU A 249 3.76 47.85 4.65
CA GLU A 249 4.21 47.53 3.30
C GLU A 249 3.41 46.37 2.70
N LEU A 250 3.13 45.32 3.50
CA LEU A 250 2.27 44.21 3.06
C LEU A 250 0.86 44.72 2.71
N ARG A 251 0.27 45.56 3.56
CA ARG A 251 -1.05 46.18 3.34
C ARG A 251 -1.09 47.01 2.07
N LYS A 252 -0.05 47.82 1.83
CA LYS A 252 0.06 48.61 0.59
C LYS A 252 0.14 47.70 -0.65
N ALA A 253 0.88 46.60 -0.58
CA ALA A 253 0.99 45.66 -1.68
C ALA A 253 -0.33 44.92 -1.97
N CYS A 254 -1.17 44.69 -0.96
CA CYS A 254 -2.49 44.06 -1.13
C CYS A 254 -3.42 44.83 -2.07
N LEU A 255 -3.23 46.15 -2.21
CA LEU A 255 -4.00 47.00 -3.12
C LEU A 255 -3.69 46.74 -4.60
N ASN A 256 -2.63 45.99 -4.92
CA ASN A 256 -2.22 45.71 -6.29
C ASN A 256 -3.03 44.57 -6.95
N HIS A 257 -3.92 43.90 -6.21
CA HIS A 257 -4.76 42.82 -6.74
C HIS A 257 -6.13 42.80 -6.04
N GLU A 258 -7.21 42.58 -6.81
CA GLU A 258 -8.59 42.60 -6.30
C GLU A 258 -8.81 41.61 -5.16
N ASP A 259 -8.40 40.35 -5.35
CA ASP A 259 -8.55 39.28 -4.35
C ASP A 259 -7.91 39.57 -3.00
N THR A 260 -6.93 40.47 -2.92
CA THR A 260 -6.22 40.77 -1.66
C THR A 260 -6.56 42.14 -1.10
N THR A 261 -7.30 42.97 -1.83
CA THR A 261 -7.50 44.39 -1.50
C THR A 261 -8.10 44.59 -0.10
N PHE A 262 -8.98 43.70 0.33
CA PHE A 262 -9.59 43.74 1.67
C PHE A 262 -8.57 43.63 2.82
N LEU A 263 -7.43 42.94 2.60
CA LEU A 263 -6.36 42.82 3.59
C LEU A 263 -5.58 44.13 3.79
N ALA A 264 -5.75 45.13 2.91
CA ALA A 264 -5.16 46.44 3.14
C ALA A 264 -5.77 47.14 4.36
N ASP A 265 -7.06 46.92 4.63
CA ASP A 265 -7.77 47.49 5.77
C ASP A 265 -7.34 46.83 7.09
N LYS A 266 -6.94 47.65 8.06
CA LYS A 266 -6.51 47.22 9.39
C LYS A 266 -7.64 46.62 10.21
N THR A 267 -8.88 46.99 9.94
CA THR A 267 -10.05 46.42 10.64
C THR A 267 -10.41 45.03 10.12
N GLN A 268 -10.01 44.69 8.89
CA GLN A 268 -10.34 43.43 8.22
C GLN A 268 -9.16 42.46 8.17
N SER A 269 -8.04 42.77 8.83
CA SER A 269 -6.87 41.90 8.81
C SER A 269 -5.97 42.03 10.02
N SER A 270 -5.44 40.87 10.40
CA SER A 270 -4.66 40.61 11.59
C SER A 270 -3.19 40.39 11.24
N GLU A 271 -2.32 40.96 12.06
CA GLU A 271 -0.86 40.90 11.92
C GLU A 271 -0.29 39.73 12.73
N HIS A 272 0.34 38.76 12.06
CA HIS A 272 0.88 37.57 12.72
C HIS A 272 2.40 37.55 12.72
N ARG A 273 3.01 37.27 13.89
CA ARG A 273 4.46 37.19 14.09
C ARG A 273 4.86 35.88 14.77
N GLU A 274 4.69 34.79 14.04
CA GLU A 274 4.96 33.43 14.50
C GLU A 274 6.40 33.00 14.16
N ASN A 275 7.40 33.67 14.72
CA ASN A 275 8.81 33.38 14.41
C ASN A 275 9.45 32.31 15.33
N TYR A 276 8.65 31.35 15.83
CA TYR A 276 9.12 30.21 16.63
C TYR A 276 9.28 28.96 15.74
N SER A 277 9.89 27.90 16.26
CA SER A 277 10.36 26.72 15.50
C SER A 277 9.30 25.96 14.66
N MET A 278 8.00 26.25 14.87
CA MET A 278 6.87 25.65 14.15
C MET A 278 5.86 26.69 13.66
N GLY A 279 6.19 27.98 13.76
CA GLY A 279 5.27 29.06 13.39
C GLY A 279 5.29 29.35 11.89
N ALA A 280 4.19 29.91 11.36
CA ALA A 280 4.06 30.25 9.95
C ALA A 280 4.85 31.52 9.54
N GLY A 281 5.62 32.10 10.47
CA GLY A 281 6.46 33.27 10.23
C GLY A 281 5.69 34.59 10.37
N THR A 282 6.03 35.57 9.54
CA THR A 282 5.40 36.90 9.58
C THR A 282 4.52 37.11 8.36
N TYR A 283 3.22 37.22 8.57
CA TYR A 283 2.22 37.27 7.51
C TYR A 283 0.98 38.05 7.93
N LEU A 284 0.22 38.48 6.93
CA LEU A 284 -1.03 39.22 7.06
C LEU A 284 -2.18 38.33 6.54
N THR A 285 -3.26 38.23 7.30
CA THR A 285 -4.46 37.46 6.93
C THR A 285 -5.68 38.10 7.57
N ASN A 286 -6.89 37.69 7.20
CA ASN A 286 -8.13 38.09 7.86
C ASN A 286 -8.62 37.11 8.94
N LYS A 287 -7.80 36.11 9.26
CA LYS A 287 -8.12 35.12 10.29
C LYS A 287 -7.24 35.29 11.51
N ASP A 288 -7.80 34.96 12.67
CA ASP A 288 -7.06 34.94 13.93
C ASP A 288 -6.13 33.72 14.05
N PHE A 289 -6.42 32.65 13.30
CA PHE A 289 -5.54 31.50 13.15
C PHE A 289 -5.62 31.00 11.72
N ILE A 290 -4.48 30.91 11.03
CA ILE A 290 -4.47 30.48 9.63
C ILE A 290 -4.25 28.97 9.53
N ARG A 291 -5.28 28.25 9.07
CA ARG A 291 -5.15 26.89 8.51
C ARG A 291 -5.39 26.90 7.00
N CYS A 292 -6.35 27.71 6.58
CA CYS A 292 -6.74 27.94 5.19
C CYS A 292 -7.12 29.42 5.01
N GLY A 293 -7.19 29.90 3.77
CA GLY A 293 -7.52 31.27 3.40
C GLY A 293 -6.31 32.03 2.85
N TRP A 294 -6.49 33.35 2.75
CA TRP A 294 -5.45 34.25 2.23
C TRP A 294 -4.36 34.51 3.25
N SER A 295 -3.11 34.39 2.81
CA SER A 295 -1.91 34.77 3.55
C SER A 295 -1.03 35.66 2.69
N VAL A 296 -0.69 36.85 3.17
CA VAL A 296 0.23 37.76 2.50
C VAL A 296 1.52 37.85 3.30
N ARG A 297 2.65 37.54 2.68
CA ARG A 297 3.96 37.53 3.33
C ARG A 297 5.04 38.12 2.45
N LYS A 298 6.14 38.53 3.08
CA LYS A 298 7.36 38.93 2.37
C LYS A 298 8.33 37.76 2.29
N VAL A 299 8.81 37.48 1.09
CA VAL A 299 9.94 36.59 0.84
C VAL A 299 11.17 37.45 0.56
N ARG A 300 12.20 37.30 1.40
CA ARG A 300 13.46 38.04 1.27
C ARG A 300 14.35 37.37 0.24
N PHE A 301 15.06 38.18 -0.56
CA PHE A 301 16.13 37.69 -1.41
C PHE A 301 17.42 37.59 -0.59
N TRP A 302 17.98 36.38 -0.51
CA TRP A 302 19.22 36.14 0.22
C TRP A 302 20.46 36.24 -0.67
N ARG A 303 20.27 36.12 -1.98
CA ARG A 303 21.31 36.16 -3.00
C ARG A 303 20.91 37.15 -4.08
N GLU A 304 21.81 38.08 -4.39
CA GLU A 304 21.59 39.13 -5.38
C GLU A 304 21.77 38.62 -6.82
N ASP A 305 22.66 37.66 -7.02
CA ASP A 305 22.97 37.01 -8.30
C ASP A 305 21.84 36.09 -8.81
N CYS A 306 20.87 35.74 -7.96
CA CYS A 306 19.82 34.80 -8.32
C CYS A 306 18.48 35.09 -7.63
N LYS A 307 17.97 36.33 -7.72
CA LYS A 307 16.72 36.76 -7.04
C LYS A 307 15.48 35.94 -7.46
N ALA A 308 15.40 35.54 -8.72
CA ALA A 308 14.22 34.85 -9.28
C ALA A 308 13.92 33.50 -8.60
N VAL A 309 14.91 32.83 -8.00
CA VAL A 309 14.69 31.54 -7.31
C VAL A 309 13.83 31.67 -6.06
N TYR A 310 13.73 32.88 -5.49
CA TYR A 310 12.93 33.17 -4.29
C TYR A 310 11.50 33.59 -4.62
N VAL A 311 11.18 33.83 -5.91
CA VAL A 311 9.84 34.23 -6.33
C VAL A 311 9.05 32.94 -6.62
N PRO A 312 7.98 32.65 -5.85
CA PRO A 312 7.16 31.48 -6.09
C PRO A 312 6.39 31.64 -7.40
N GLN A 313 6.18 30.53 -8.10
CA GLN A 313 5.38 30.52 -9.32
C GLN A 313 3.94 30.94 -9.01
N GLY A 314 3.40 31.89 -9.76
CA GLY A 314 2.06 32.41 -9.55
C GLY A 314 1.68 33.49 -10.55
N GLU A 315 0.52 34.08 -10.33
CA GLU A 315 0.04 35.24 -11.07
C GLU A 315 0.89 36.48 -10.71
N LEU A 316 1.23 37.30 -11.69
CA LEU A 316 1.89 38.59 -11.45
C LEU A 316 0.84 39.69 -11.41
N ALA A 317 0.75 40.43 -10.31
CA ALA A 317 -0.10 41.61 -10.25
C ALA A 317 0.31 42.64 -11.31
N GLN A 318 -0.64 43.44 -11.81
CA GLN A 318 -0.37 44.42 -12.87
C GLN A 318 0.78 45.38 -12.50
N ALA A 319 0.87 45.78 -11.23
CA ALA A 319 1.94 46.64 -10.71
C ALA A 319 3.35 46.00 -10.70
N VAL A 320 3.46 44.68 -10.92
CA VAL A 320 4.71 43.92 -11.00
C VAL A 320 5.11 43.64 -12.45
N GLN A 321 4.15 43.65 -13.37
CA GLN A 321 4.36 43.39 -14.80
C GLN A 321 4.90 44.62 -15.55
N ALA A 322 4.68 45.84 -15.01
CA ALA A 322 5.13 47.12 -15.54
C ALA A 322 6.57 47.46 -15.13
#